data_AF-A0A7X7F7M3-F1
#
_entry.id   AF-A0A7X7F7M3-F1
#
_cell.length_a   1.000
_cell.length_b   1.000
_cell.length_c   1.000
_cell.angle_alpha   90.00
_cell.angle_beta   90.00
_cell.angle_gamma   90.00
#
_symmetry.space_group_name_H-M   'P 1'
#
loop_
_entity.id
_entity.type
_entity.pdbx_description
1 polymer ?
#
loop_
_entity_poly.entity_id
_entity_poly.type
_entity_poly.pdbx_seq_one_letter_code
_entity_poly.pdbx_strand_id
1 'polypeptide(L)' 'MSLQNHDAVKRDKHVRRPKKSVAERARRQKVQKKRLVALGVPQEVADKMNPRDVRMKVVRPKKVVRELARAAAKVAAQ' A
#
# COMPACT_ATOMS: atom_id res chain seq x y z
N MET A 1 44.86 -6.89 4.51
CA MET A 1 44.32 -6.04 3.43
C MET A 1 43.11 -6.77 2.81
N SER A 2 41.89 -6.57 3.32
CA SER A 2 40.68 -7.21 2.75
C SER A 2 39.91 -6.22 1.88
N LEU A 3 39.94 -6.44 0.57
CA LEU A 3 39.15 -5.70 -0.43
C LEU A 3 37.68 -6.17 -0.37
N GLN A 4 36.91 -5.63 0.56
CA GLN A 4 35.46 -5.79 0.57
C GLN A 4 34.82 -4.76 -0.37
N ASN A 5 34.80 -5.09 -1.65
CA ASN A 5 34.01 -4.41 -2.66
C ASN A 5 32.51 -4.75 -2.47
N HIS A 6 31.86 -4.19 -1.44
CA HIS A 6 30.39 -4.28 -1.27
C HIS A 6 29.63 -3.19 -2.06
N ASP A 7 30.34 -2.29 -2.75
CA ASP A 7 29.74 -1.15 -3.46
C ASP A 7 29.41 -1.42 -4.95
N ALA A 8 29.31 -2.68 -5.35
CA ALA A 8 28.98 -3.06 -6.72
C ALA A 8 27.47 -3.17 -6.93
N VAL A 9 26.76 -2.03 -6.92
CA VAL A 9 25.70 -1.62 -7.87
C VAL A 9 25.26 -0.21 -7.42
N LYS A 10 25.94 0.84 -7.90
CA LYS A 10 25.37 2.20 -7.83
C LYS A 10 24.09 2.19 -8.69
N ARG A 11 22.92 2.07 -8.05
CA ARG A 11 21.62 2.20 -8.73
C ARG A 11 21.63 3.53 -9.47
N ASP A 12 21.54 3.47 -10.79
CA ASP A 12 21.59 4.64 -11.65
C ASP A 12 20.50 5.64 -11.22
N LYS A 13 20.92 6.73 -10.58
CA LYS A 13 19.99 7.71 -10.02
C LYS A 13 19.62 8.62 -11.18
N HIS A 14 18.68 8.21 -12.03
CA HIS A 14 18.16 9.11 -13.06
C HIS A 14 17.52 10.35 -12.40
N VAL A 15 18.31 11.42 -12.26
CA VAL A 15 17.99 12.63 -11.48
C VAL A 15 16.91 13.44 -12.21
N ARG A 16 16.98 13.47 -13.55
CA ARG A 16 16.09 14.25 -14.42
C ARG A 16 14.73 13.60 -14.65
N ARG A 17 14.50 12.36 -14.19
CA ARG A 17 13.21 11.71 -14.34
C ARG A 17 12.18 12.36 -13.42
N PRO A 18 11.00 12.77 -13.93
CA PRO A 18 9.92 13.27 -13.09
C PRO A 18 9.53 12.24 -12.02
N LYS A 19 9.58 12.64 -10.75
CA LYS A 19 9.18 11.83 -9.60
C LYS A 19 8.04 12.55 -8.89
N LYS A 20 7.11 11.77 -8.34
CA LYS A 20 6.03 12.33 -7.52
C LYS A 20 6.61 13.00 -6.28
N SER A 21 6.17 14.21 -5.99
CA SER A 21 6.56 14.90 -4.76
C SER A 21 6.07 14.14 -3.52
N VAL A 22 6.61 14.47 -2.36
CA VAL A 22 6.15 13.88 -1.09
C VAL A 22 4.67 14.22 -0.85
N ALA A 23 4.28 15.47 -1.11
CA ALA A 23 2.91 15.94 -0.98
C ALA A 23 1.94 15.20 -1.90
N GLU A 24 2.30 14.98 -3.17
CA GLU A 24 1.48 14.20 -4.12
C GLU A 24 1.31 12.75 -3.68
N ARG A 25 2.38 12.15 -3.14
CA ARG A 25 2.32 10.78 -2.60
C ARG A 25 1.37 10.71 -1.41
N ALA A 26 1.42 11.67 -0.49
CA ALA A 26 0.52 11.76 0.66
C ALA A 26 -0.95 11.97 0.25
N ARG A 27 -1.21 12.89 -0.69
CA ARG A 27 -2.56 13.12 -1.25
C ARG A 27 -3.15 11.83 -1.84
N ARG A 28 -2.35 11.08 -2.62
CA ARG A 28 -2.78 9.80 -3.19
C ARG A 28 -3.13 8.78 -2.11
N GLN A 29 -2.31 8.65 -1.07
CA GLN A 29 -2.58 7.71 0.04
C GLN A 29 -3.88 8.06 0.75
N LYS A 30 -4.12 9.35 1.06
CA LYS A 30 -5.36 9.82 1.69
C LYS A 30 -6.60 9.46 0.86
N VAL A 31 -6.55 9.67 -0.46
CA VAL A 31 -7.64 9.30 -1.37
C VAL A 31 -7.86 7.79 -1.41
N GLN A 32 -6.79 6.99 -1.45
CA GLN A 32 -6.90 5.53 -1.47
C GLN A 32 -7.48 4.97 -0.16
N LYS A 33 -7.07 5.50 0.99
CA LYS A 33 -7.66 5.15 2.29
C LYS A 33 -9.15 5.45 2.32
N LYS A 34 -9.58 6.65 1.88
CA LYS A 34 -11.00 7.00 1.75
C LYS A 34 -11.78 6.01 0.87
N ARG A 35 -11.19 5.55 -0.24
CA ARG A 35 -11.80 4.54 -1.11
C ARG A 35 -11.96 3.18 -0.43
N LEU A 36 -10.98 2.76 0.38
CA LEU A 36 -11.10 1.51 1.13
C LEU A 36 -12.19 1.58 2.20
N VAL A 37 -12.34 2.73 2.84
CA VAL A 37 -13.40 2.99 3.82
C VAL A 37 -14.77 2.92 3.16
N ALA A 38 -14.92 3.51 1.98
CA ALA A 38 -16.15 3.39 1.19
C ALA A 38 -16.50 1.94 0.77
N LEU A 39 -15.50 1.05 0.71
CA LEU A 39 -15.70 -0.38 0.44
C LEU A 39 -16.03 -1.20 1.70
N GLY A 40 -16.06 -0.58 2.89
CA GLY A 40 -16.39 -1.23 4.16
C GLY A 40 -15.19 -1.65 5.00
N VAL A 41 -13.97 -1.23 4.66
CA VAL A 41 -12.80 -1.42 5.54
C VAL A 41 -12.85 -0.41 6.69
N PRO A 42 -12.74 -0.80 7.96
CA PRO A 42 -12.72 0.14 9.07
C PRO A 42 -11.57 1.15 8.95
N GLN A 43 -11.83 2.40 9.33
CA GLN A 43 -10.87 3.51 9.23
C GLN A 43 -9.55 3.19 9.95
N GLU A 44 -9.62 2.61 11.15
CA GLU A 44 -8.44 2.24 11.94
C GLU A 44 -7.56 1.20 11.25
N VAL A 45 -8.19 0.23 10.59
CA VAL A 45 -7.49 -0.80 9.82
C VAL A 45 -6.87 -0.17 8.57
N ALA A 46 -7.59 0.74 7.91
CA ALA A 46 -7.07 1.49 6.77
C ALA A 46 -5.87 2.37 7.14
N ASP A 47 -5.83 2.90 8.36
CA ASP A 47 -4.75 3.77 8.80
C ASP A 47 -3.48 3.05 9.20
N LYS A 48 -3.60 1.86 9.80
CA LYS A 48 -2.48 0.99 10.16
C LYS A 48 -1.83 0.30 8.95
N MET A 49 -2.48 0.27 7.78
CA MET A 49 -1.96 -0.41 6.59
C MET A 49 -0.77 0.33 5.94
N ASN A 50 0.21 -0.44 5.48
CA ASN A 50 1.32 0.06 4.67
C ASN A 50 0.79 0.63 3.33
N PRO A 51 1.33 1.76 2.83
CA PRO A 51 0.98 2.32 1.53
C PRO A 51 0.94 1.34 0.35
N ARG A 52 1.80 0.32 0.34
CA ARG A 52 1.79 -0.72 -0.71
C ARG A 52 0.49 -1.52 -0.67
N ASP A 53 0.08 -1.95 0.51
CA ASP A 53 -1.08 -2.81 0.70
C ASP A 53 -2.38 -2.05 0.43
N VAL A 54 -2.44 -0.78 0.87
CA VAL A 54 -3.53 0.14 0.53
C VAL A 54 -3.72 0.23 -0.98
N ARG A 55 -2.64 0.40 -1.75
CA ARG A 55 -2.71 0.46 -3.21
C ARG A 55 -3.19 -0.86 -3.82
N MET A 56 -2.66 -1.99 -3.34
CA MET A 56 -3.01 -3.32 -3.88
C MET A 56 -4.48 -3.66 -3.66
N LYS A 57 -5.03 -3.32 -2.49
CA LYS A 57 -6.44 -3.52 -2.16
C LYS A 57 -7.36 -2.65 -3.02
N VAL A 58 -7.00 -1.39 -3.26
CA VAL A 58 -7.82 -0.49 -4.11
C VAL A 58 -7.87 -0.93 -5.57
N VAL A 59 -6.83 -1.57 -6.12
CA VAL A 59 -6.81 -2.02 -7.53
C VAL A 59 -7.83 -3.14 -7.78
N ARG A 60 -8.12 -3.97 -6.76
CA ARG A 60 -9.00 -5.14 -6.89
C ARG A 60 -10.16 -5.06 -5.90
N PRO A 61 -11.12 -4.13 -6.08
CA PRO A 61 -12.18 -3.88 -5.11
C PRO A 61 -13.05 -5.12 -4.83
N LYS A 62 -13.35 -5.93 -5.87
CA LYS A 62 -14.11 -7.18 -5.71
C LYS A 62 -13.41 -8.19 -4.79
N LYS A 63 -12.07 -8.25 -4.78
CA LYS A 63 -11.34 -9.14 -3.88
C LYS A 63 -11.44 -8.67 -2.44
N VAL A 64 -11.37 -7.35 -2.21
CA VAL A 64 -11.53 -6.76 -0.88
C VAL A 64 -12.90 -7.08 -0.30
N VAL A 65 -13.98 -6.90 -1.08
CA VAL A 65 -15.34 -7.26 -0.64
C VAL A 65 -15.45 -8.75 -0.31
N ARG A 66 -14.88 -9.62 -1.14
CA ARG A 66 -14.86 -11.08 -0.88
C ARG A 66 -14.07 -11.43 0.38
N GLU A 67 -12.94 -10.77 0.61
CA GLU A 67 -12.12 -10.97 1.82
C GLU A 67 -12.86 -10.50 3.08
N LEU A 68 -13.55 -9.36 3.02
CA LEU A 68 -14.40 -8.87 4.11
C LEU A 68 -15.54 -9.84 4.41
N ALA A 69 -16.24 -10.32 3.37
CA ALA A 69 -17.30 -11.32 3.52
C ALA A 69 -16.79 -12.63 4.13
N ARG A 70 -15.60 -13.09 3.71
CA ARG A 70 -14.95 -14.27 4.29
C ARG A 70 -14.54 -14.06 5.74
N ALA A 71 -14.00 -12.88 6.07
CA ALA A 71 -13.62 -12.54 7.43
C ALA A 71 -14.85 -12.52 8.36
N ALA A 72 -15.95 -11.92 7.91
CA ALA A 72 -17.22 -11.93 8.64
C ALA A 72 -17.74 -13.36 8.87
N ALA A 73 -17.73 -14.21 7.83
CA ALA A 73 -18.14 -15.61 7.96
C ALA A 73 -17.26 -16.40 8.93
N LYS A 74 -15.95 -16.12 9.00
CA LYS A 74 -15.04 -16.78 9.94
C LYS A 74 -15.32 -16.37 11.39
N VAL A 75 -15.58 -15.09 11.63
CA VAL A 75 -15.92 -14.60 12.98
C VAL A 75 -17.25 -15.17 13.46
N ALA A 76 -18.23 -15.36 12.58
CA ALA A 76 -19.51 -15.96 12.94
C ALA A 76 -19.45 -17.49 13.18
N ALA A 77 -18.40 -18.15 12.69
CA ALA A 77 -18.19 -19.58 12.85
C ALA A 77 -17.24 -19.95 14.02
N GLN A 78 -16.64 -18.95 14.66
CA GLN A 78 -15.82 -19.11 15.87
C GLN A 78 -16.63 -18.73 17.10
#